data_AF-A0A925PTH9-F1
#
_entry.id   AF-A0A925PTH9-F1
#
_cell.length_a   1.000
_cell.length_b   1.000
_cell.length_c   1.000
_cell.angle_alpha   90.00
_cell.angle_beta   90.00
_cell.angle_gamma   90.00
#
_symmetry.space_group_name_H-M   'P 1'
#
loop_
_entity.id
_entity.type
_entity.pdbx_description
1 polymer ?
#
loop_
_entity_poly.entity_id
_entity_poly.type
_entity_poly.pdbx_seq_one_letter_code
_entity_poly.pdbx_strand_id
1 'polypeptide(L)' 'MKREGIILIISAPSGAGKTTLCHELLKRFPNMRESISYTTRTSRAGEVHGEDYFFVS' A
#
# COMPACT_ATOMS: atom_id res chain seq x y z
N MET A 1 28.17 8.91 2.84
CA MET A 1 27.68 7.78 2.02
C MET A 1 26.17 7.86 1.90
N LYS A 2 25.63 7.84 0.68
CA LYS A 2 24.18 7.81 0.44
C LYS A 2 23.71 6.38 0.70
N ARG A 3 22.76 6.17 1.62
CA ARG A 3 22.16 4.84 1.82
C ARG A 3 21.10 4.63 0.75
N GLU A 4 21.12 3.48 0.10
CA GLU A 4 20.05 3.09 -0.81
C GLU A 4 18.79 2.74 0.00
N GLY A 5 17.62 3.02 -0.58
CA GLY A 5 16.35 2.62 0.02
C GLY A 5 16.18 1.11 0.01
N ILE A 6 15.35 0.59 0.91
CA ILE A 6 15.01 -0.84 0.97
C ILE A 6 13.59 -1.00 0.45
N ILE A 7 13.39 -1.95 -0.46
CA ILE A 7 12.05 -2.37 -0.90
C ILE A 7 11.60 -3.50 0.02
N LEU A 8 10.43 -3.34 0.66
CA LEU A 8 9.79 -4.39 1.44
C LEU A 8 8.56 -4.91 0.69
N ILE A 9 8.45 -6.23 0.59
CA ILE A 9 7.29 -6.91 0.03
C ILE A 9 6.58 -7.66 1.17
N ILE A 10 5.33 -7.30 1.42
CA ILE A 10 4.48 -7.97 2.41
C ILE A 10 3.38 -8.71 1.66
N SER A 11 3.35 -10.04 1.79
CA SER A 11 2.33 -10.89 1.17
C SER A 11 1.62 -11.71 2.24
N ALA A 12 0.28 -11.71 2.18
CA ALA A 12 -0.58 -12.50 3.05
C ALA A 12 -1.95 -12.68 2.38
N PRO A 13 -2.70 -13.75 2.69
CA PRO A 13 -4.05 -13.93 2.18
C PRO A 13 -5.01 -12.85 2.69
N SER A 14 -6.14 -12.68 2.00
CA SER A 14 -7.19 -11.78 2.46
C SER A 14 -7.65 -12.12 3.88
N GLY A 15 -7.84 -11.10 4.73
CA GLY A 15 -8.21 -11.28 6.13
C GLY A 15 -7.05 -11.52 7.11
N ALA A 16 -5.81 -11.70 6.64
CA ALA A 16 -4.64 -11.91 7.52
C ALA A 16 -4.09 -10.62 8.17
N GLY A 17 -4.72 -9.46 7.96
CA GLY A 17 -4.30 -8.20 8.57
C GLY A 17 -3.16 -7.45 7.85
N LYS A 18 -2.84 -7.82 6.59
CA LYS A 18 -1.78 -7.15 5.80
C LYS A 18 -1.92 -5.64 5.76
N THR A 19 -3.12 -5.14 5.44
CA THR A 19 -3.39 -3.70 5.35
C THR A 19 -3.19 -3.01 6.70
N THR A 20 -3.67 -3.62 7.78
CA THR A 20 -3.47 -3.11 9.15
C THR A 20 -1.98 -3.01 9.48
N LEU A 21 -1.19 -4.04 9.18
CA LEU A 21 0.26 -4.03 9.40
C LEU A 21 0.95 -2.93 8.58
N CYS A 22 0.63 -2.79 7.29
CA CYS A 22 1.19 -1.74 6.44
C CYS A 22 0.91 -0.35 7.02
N HIS A 23 -0.33 -0.07 7.43
CA HIS A 23 -0.69 1.21 8.03
C HIS A 23 0.10 1.51 9.31
N GLU A 24 0.25 0.53 10.21
CA GLU A 24 1.03 0.72 11.44
C GLU A 24 2.53 0.92 11.16
N LEU A 25 3.09 0.26 10.14
CA LEU A 25 4.47 0.49 9.71
C LEU A 25 4.67 1.91 9.19
N LEU A 26 3.77 2.42 8.35
CA LEU A 26 3.86 3.79 7.82
C LEU A 26 3.77 4.85 8.93
N LYS A 27 2.92 4.63 9.94
CA LYS A 27 2.85 5.50 11.12
C LYS A 27 4.16 5.50 11.92
N ARG A 28 4.78 4.33 12.09
CA ARG A 28 5.98 4.15 12.91
C ARG A 28 7.27 4.59 12.21
N PHE A 29 7.30 4.55 10.87
CA PHE A 29 8.47 4.89 10.07
C PHE A 29 8.14 6.01 9.07
N PRO A 30 8.30 7.29 9.45
CA PRO A 30 7.93 8.44 8.60
C PRO A 30 8.65 8.52 7.24
N ASN A 31 9.79 7.84 7.11
CA ASN A 31 10.56 7.77 5.86
C ASN A 31 10.14 6.60 4.96
N MET A 32 9.21 5.75 5.42
CA MET A 32 8.62 4.68 4.63
C MET A 32 7.47 5.25 3.80
N ARG A 33 7.32 4.76 2.58
CA ARG A 33 6.21 5.12 1.69
C ARG A 33 5.56 3.86 1.19
N GLU A 34 4.23 3.86 1.14
CA GLU A 34 3.48 2.80 0.49
C GLU A 34 3.51 2.98 -1.02
N SER A 35 3.50 1.85 -1.72
CA SER A 35 3.35 1.82 -3.17
C SER A 35 1.90 1.51 -3.52
N ILE A 36 1.17 2.52 -3.98
CA ILE A 36 -0.23 2.37 -4.39
C ILE A 36 -0.25 1.81 -5.82
N SER A 37 -0.96 0.70 -5.99
CA SER A 37 -0.99 -0.04 -7.27
C SER A 37 -2.02 0.54 -8.23
N TYR A 38 -1.88 0.20 -9.51
CA TYR A 38 -2.86 0.53 -10.55
C TYR A 38 -3.79 -0.66 -10.82
N THR A 39 -5.04 -0.39 -11.16
CA THR A 39 -5.99 -1.44 -11.56
C THR A 39 -6.99 -0.90 -12.59
N THR A 40 -7.42 -1.77 -13.51
CA THR A 40 -8.49 -1.51 -14.49
C THR A 40 -9.87 -1.92 -13.99
N ARG A 41 -9.95 -2.53 -12.80
CA ARG A 41 -11.22 -2.87 -12.15
C ARG A 41 -11.91 -1.60 -11.68
N THR A 42 -13.23 -1.54 -11.75
CA THR A 42 -14.03 -0.49 -11.09
C THR A 42 -13.86 -0.53 -9.56
N SER A 43 -13.79 0.63 -8.91
CA SER A 43 -13.75 0.72 -7.46
C SER A 43 -14.97 0.06 -6.80
N ARG A 44 -14.76 -0.56 -5.64
CA ARG A 44 -15.81 -1.06 -4.74
C ARG A 44 -16.28 0.06 -3.83
N ALA A 45 -17.44 -0.14 -3.20
CA ALA A 45 -17.96 0.79 -2.20
C ALA A 45 -16.93 0.98 -1.07
N GLY A 46 -16.54 2.24 -0.82
CA GLY A 46 -15.57 2.62 0.20
C GLY A 46 -14.11 2.69 -0.27
N GLU A 47 -13.77 2.22 -1.48
CA GLU A 47 -12.42 2.40 -2.03
C GLU A 47 -12.23 3.84 -2.56
N VAL A 48 -11.04 4.41 -2.33
CA VAL A 48 -10.66 5.77 -2.70
C VAL A 48 -9.54 5.74 -3.74
N HIS A 49 -9.73 6.47 -4.86
CA HIS A 49 -8.72 6.60 -5.91
C HIS A 49 -7.48 7.35 -5.39
N GLY A 50 -6.30 6.75 -5.59
CA GLY A 50 -5.04 7.31 -5.11
C GLY A 50 -4.73 7.01 -3.64
N GLU A 51 -5.57 6.21 -2.97
CA GLU A 51 -5.30 5.64 -1.65
C GLU A 51 -5.28 4.12 -1.71
N ASP A 52 -6.39 3.48 -2.12
CA ASP A 52 -6.45 2.02 -2.28
C ASP A 52 -5.78 1.58 -3.59
N TYR A 53 -6.14 2.25 -4.69
CA TYR A 53 -5.58 2.02 -6.02
C TYR A 53 -5.66 3.30 -6.85
N PHE A 54 -4.78 3.41 -7.85
CA PHE A 54 -5.04 4.24 -9.02
C PHE A 54 -5.94 3.46 -9.99
N PHE A 55 -7.24 3.75 -9.94
CA PHE A 55 -8.23 3.20 -10.87
C PHE A 55 -8.09 3.86 -12.25
N VAL A 56 -7.78 3.08 -13.27
CA VAL A 56 -7.55 3.55 -14.65
C VAL A 56 -8.46 2.80 -15.64
N SER A 57 -8.64 3.37 -16.83
CA SER A 57 -9.47 2.81 -17.92
C SER A 57 -8.63 2.16 -19.00
#